data_AF-A0A5E4LNR5-F1
#
_entry.id   AF-A0A5E4LNR5-F1
#
_cell.length_a   1.000
_cell.length_b   1.000
_cell.length_c   1.000
_cell.angle_alpha   90.00
_cell.angle_beta   90.00
_cell.angle_gamma   90.00
#
_symmetry.space_group_name_H-M   'P 1'
#
loop_
_entity.id
_entity.type
_entity.pdbx_description
1 polymer ?
#
loop_
_entity_poly.entity_id
_entity_poly.type
_entity_poly.pdbx_seq_one_letter_code
_entity_poly.pdbx_strand_id
1 'polypeptide(L)'
;MKIMPVAHAMEKIILNARIIHDPDSSELRKLAKKDEITTGFGSAVYITKIRNRSAKFTEIIYNKPTREQRNILDRVVRYLRGKQLIQVDRTMCLDPKHKLACRSYVTRKYARVSYLWHEMLFPPESKIQKPKITLLFVPEWPERRILVDPKTYTTIALGSDYSGEMKKAGLRLAMYYAKKQGGLGLHAGCKDIFVRNKKGKLVEKGVLLFGLSATGKTTLTCHHHWVNEKIGERVIIRQDDVVFLWKDGSCTGTENNFYMKTENLDENSEPLLYKAVTSKNALIENVKIDKKGNMDFHNSELTSNGRAVVMRKELGHHWDEAIDLKKVNMIVFITRRNTIVPPMAKLTPEQAAAFFMLGESIETSAGDPTQAGKSIRVVGTNPFIIGPEYLEGNRFYEFIKKDKIDCYVLNTGHFGQNGNKTGVKITVHDSSALIIDAAKGDIEWKKDGFWGYLVPIKAKGIDLGRFDWKKYYDKKEYEKLNNELKVERKQWLAKFTKLDRKIKNAIK
;
A
#
# COMPACT_ATOMS: atom_id res chain seq x y z
N MET A 1 -23.50 13.38 25.04
CA MET A 1 -22.09 13.22 24.58
C MET A 1 -21.74 14.43 23.72
N LYS A 2 -20.82 15.32 24.12
CA LYS A 2 -20.48 16.51 23.31
C LYS A 2 -19.87 16.05 21.98
N ILE A 3 -20.51 16.36 20.85
CA ILE A 3 -20.04 16.01 19.50
C ILE A 3 -18.62 16.57 19.30
N MET A 4 -17.71 15.75 18.78
CA MET A 4 -16.34 16.17 18.49
C MET A 4 -16.36 17.30 17.43
N PRO A 5 -15.54 18.35 17.54
CA PRO A 5 -15.70 19.53 16.69
C PRO A 5 -15.48 19.30 15.18
N VAL A 6 -14.74 18.26 14.78
CA VAL A 6 -14.58 17.91 13.35
C VAL A 6 -15.91 17.40 12.77
N ALA A 7 -16.56 16.43 13.43
CA ALA A 7 -17.86 15.94 13.02
C ALA A 7 -18.95 17.04 13.11
N HIS A 8 -18.91 17.85 14.17
CA HIS A 8 -19.83 18.99 14.32
C HIS A 8 -19.67 20.03 13.20
N ALA A 9 -18.42 20.34 12.83
CA ALA A 9 -18.15 21.22 11.70
C ALA A 9 -18.66 20.62 10.39
N MET A 10 -18.46 19.31 10.18
CA MET A 10 -18.99 18.59 9.02
C MET A 10 -20.52 18.70 8.94
N GLU A 11 -21.25 18.44 10.03
CA GLU A 11 -22.71 18.56 10.09
C GLU A 11 -23.17 19.97 9.71
N LYS A 12 -22.54 21.01 10.29
CA LYS A 12 -22.84 22.40 9.95
C LYS A 12 -22.58 22.71 8.47
N ILE A 13 -21.50 22.19 7.90
CA ILE A 13 -21.16 22.39 6.48
C ILE A 13 -22.24 21.77 5.60
N ILE A 14 -22.62 20.52 5.87
CA ILE A 14 -23.63 19.79 5.08
C ILE A 14 -24.97 20.54 5.11
N LEU A 15 -25.39 21.05 6.27
CA LEU A 15 -26.64 21.80 6.41
C LEU A 15 -26.67 23.13 5.65
N ASN A 16 -25.52 23.74 5.38
CA ASN A 16 -25.42 25.10 4.85
C ASN A 16 -24.85 25.18 3.42
N ALA A 17 -24.39 24.06 2.85
CA ALA A 17 -23.89 23.96 1.49
C ALA A 17 -24.98 23.50 0.53
N ARG A 18 -24.83 23.82 -0.77
CA ARG A 18 -25.66 23.26 -1.84
C ARG A 18 -25.02 21.94 -2.28
N ILE A 19 -25.75 20.83 -2.21
CA ILE A 19 -25.18 19.51 -2.49
C ILE A 19 -25.61 19.02 -3.87
N ILE A 20 -24.64 18.56 -4.66
CA ILE A 20 -24.85 17.71 -5.84
C ILE A 20 -24.72 16.28 -5.33
N HIS A 21 -25.83 15.53 -5.33
CA HIS A 21 -25.91 14.21 -4.71
C HIS A 21 -25.55 13.10 -5.69
N ASP A 22 -24.53 12.32 -5.33
CA ASP A 22 -24.13 11.05 -5.97
C ASP A 22 -24.18 11.05 -7.50
N PRO A 23 -23.54 12.02 -8.18
CA PRO A 23 -23.44 11.99 -9.63
C PRO A 23 -22.70 10.73 -10.07
N ASP A 24 -23.13 10.16 -11.20
CA ASP A 24 -22.51 8.97 -11.77
C ASP A 24 -21.12 9.27 -12.37
N SER A 25 -20.45 8.23 -12.86
CA SER A 25 -19.11 8.32 -13.48
C SER A 25 -19.06 9.32 -14.65
N SER A 26 -20.08 9.32 -15.51
CA SER A 26 -20.18 10.19 -16.69
C SER A 26 -20.42 11.64 -16.28
N GLU A 27 -21.32 11.87 -15.33
CA GLU A 27 -21.61 13.18 -14.77
C GLU A 27 -20.39 13.77 -14.05
N LEU A 28 -19.67 12.95 -13.26
CA LEU A 28 -18.43 13.34 -12.59
C LEU A 28 -17.35 13.73 -13.58
N ARG A 29 -17.15 12.94 -14.65
CA ARG A 29 -16.21 13.28 -15.72
C ARG A 29 -16.61 14.60 -16.41
N LYS A 30 -17.89 14.81 -16.70
CA LYS A 30 -18.41 16.06 -17.27
C LYS A 30 -18.16 17.25 -16.35
N LEU A 31 -18.38 17.11 -15.04
CA LEU A 31 -18.08 18.14 -14.05
C LEU A 31 -16.57 18.43 -13.96
N ALA A 32 -15.72 17.43 -14.18
CA ALA A 32 -14.27 17.53 -14.18
C ALA A 32 -13.67 17.98 -15.53
N LYS A 33 -14.47 18.10 -16.60
CA LYS A 33 -14.00 18.24 -17.99
C LYS A 33 -13.05 19.41 -18.22
N LYS A 34 -13.26 20.52 -17.51
CA LYS A 34 -12.42 21.73 -17.60
C LYS A 34 -10.95 21.50 -17.20
N ASP A 35 -10.67 20.46 -16.41
CA ASP A 35 -9.32 20.13 -15.93
C ASP A 35 -8.77 18.87 -16.63
N GLU A 36 -9.55 18.25 -17.52
CA GLU A 36 -9.21 16.98 -18.16
C GLU A 36 -8.32 17.18 -19.39
N ILE A 37 -7.25 16.42 -19.44
CA ILE A 37 -6.51 16.12 -20.68
C ILE A 37 -6.91 14.71 -21.09
N THR A 38 -7.42 14.53 -22.30
CA THR A 38 -7.80 13.19 -22.81
C THR A 38 -6.62 12.57 -23.55
N THR A 39 -6.26 11.33 -23.21
CA THR A 39 -5.19 10.59 -23.90
C THR A 39 -5.64 10.12 -25.29
N GLY A 40 -4.70 9.63 -26.10
CA GLY A 40 -5.01 8.92 -27.35
C GLY A 40 -5.86 7.66 -27.15
N PHE A 41 -5.89 7.12 -25.92
CA PHE A 41 -6.72 5.97 -25.53
C PHE A 41 -8.12 6.37 -25.02
N GLY A 42 -8.41 7.67 -24.90
CA GLY A 42 -9.69 8.17 -24.38
C GLY A 42 -9.78 8.25 -22.85
N SER A 43 -8.74 7.83 -22.13
CA SER A 43 -8.64 7.94 -20.67
C SER A 43 -8.42 9.39 -20.22
N ALA A 44 -8.86 9.71 -19.00
CA ALA A 44 -8.79 11.05 -18.44
C ALA A 44 -7.49 11.25 -17.65
N VAL A 45 -6.78 12.34 -17.90
CA VAL A 45 -5.57 12.74 -17.18
C VAL A 45 -5.83 14.07 -16.47
N TYR A 46 -5.43 14.14 -15.20
CA TYR A 46 -5.52 15.36 -14.40
C TYR A 46 -4.16 15.75 -13.83
N ILE A 47 -3.88 17.05 -13.87
CA ILE A 47 -2.64 17.63 -13.35
C ILE A 47 -2.96 18.39 -12.07
N THR A 48 -2.44 17.91 -10.94
CA THR A 48 -2.68 18.47 -9.61
C THR A 48 -1.66 19.54 -9.22
N LYS A 49 -2.02 20.48 -8.33
CA LYS A 49 -1.07 21.42 -7.74
C LYS A 49 -0.18 20.71 -6.71
N ILE A 50 -0.77 19.85 -5.89
CA ILE A 50 -0.07 19.06 -4.89
C ILE A 50 0.16 17.65 -5.45
N ARG A 51 1.43 17.23 -5.57
CA ARG A 51 1.79 15.96 -6.24
C ARG A 51 1.92 14.77 -5.30
N ASN A 52 1.88 15.01 -3.99
CA ASN A 52 2.20 14.02 -2.96
C ASN A 52 1.33 14.22 -1.72
N ARG A 53 1.25 13.20 -0.85
CA ARG A 53 0.55 13.32 0.43
C ARG A 53 1.14 14.42 1.30
N SER A 54 0.27 15.11 2.01
CA SER A 54 0.62 16.17 2.95
C SER A 54 0.86 15.61 4.35
N ALA A 55 1.74 14.61 4.46
CA ALA A 55 1.96 13.85 5.72
C ALA A 55 2.35 14.75 6.90
N LYS A 56 3.25 15.72 6.68
CA LYS A 56 3.67 16.70 7.70
C LYS A 56 2.54 17.63 8.17
N PHE A 57 1.46 17.73 7.40
CA PHE A 57 0.28 18.56 7.67
C PHE A 57 -0.91 17.74 8.18
N THR A 58 -0.71 16.44 8.47
CA THR A 58 -1.75 15.56 9.00
C THR A 58 -1.77 15.59 10.52
N GLU A 59 -2.91 15.96 11.08
CA GLU A 59 -3.14 16.09 12.53
C GLU A 59 -4.21 15.09 12.97
N ILE A 60 -3.83 14.10 13.78
CA ILE A 60 -4.77 13.15 14.38
C ILE A 60 -5.27 13.70 15.71
N ILE A 61 -6.57 13.97 15.79
CA ILE A 61 -7.22 14.61 16.94
C ILE A 61 -7.77 13.52 17.87
N TYR A 62 -6.92 13.02 18.77
CA TYR A 62 -7.32 11.99 19.76
C TYR A 62 -8.25 12.54 20.85
N ASN A 63 -8.10 13.81 21.20
CA ASN A 63 -8.76 14.49 22.32
C ASN A 63 -9.60 15.67 21.82
N LYS A 64 -9.81 16.69 22.67
CA LYS A 64 -10.41 17.94 22.23
C LYS A 64 -9.45 18.65 21.27
N PRO A 65 -9.94 19.25 20.17
CA PRO A 65 -9.09 20.00 19.26
C PRO A 65 -8.47 21.21 19.95
N THR A 66 -7.35 21.69 19.43
CA THR A 66 -6.71 22.93 19.89
C THR A 66 -7.56 24.16 19.55
N ARG A 67 -7.22 25.33 20.11
CA ARG A 67 -7.89 26.60 19.75
C ARG A 67 -7.75 26.91 18.27
N GLU A 68 -6.56 26.67 17.72
CA GLU A 68 -6.25 26.87 16.30
C GLU A 68 -7.10 25.96 15.40
N GLN A 69 -7.19 24.66 15.74
CA GLN A 69 -8.02 23.69 15.02
C GLN A 69 -9.50 24.07 15.06
N ARG A 70 -10.03 24.60 16.16
CA ARG A 70 -11.40 25.11 16.21
C ARG A 70 -11.59 26.33 15.31
N ASN A 71 -10.67 27.29 15.38
CA ASN A 71 -10.74 28.51 14.58
C ASN A 71 -10.73 28.22 13.07
N ILE A 72 -9.89 27.28 12.61
CA ILE A 72 -9.87 26.89 11.20
C ILE A 72 -11.17 26.19 10.79
N LEU A 73 -11.69 25.28 11.63
CA LEU A 73 -12.98 24.63 11.37
C LEU A 73 -14.12 25.66 11.24
N ASP A 74 -14.20 26.64 12.13
CA ASP A 74 -15.22 27.70 12.06
C ASP A 74 -15.06 28.61 10.82
N ARG A 75 -13.82 28.85 10.36
CA ARG A 75 -13.56 29.55 9.09
C ARG A 75 -14.03 28.72 7.89
N VAL A 76 -13.75 27.41 7.87
CA VAL A 76 -14.18 26.51 6.80
C VAL A 76 -15.69 26.42 6.73
N VAL A 77 -16.38 26.26 7.87
CA VAL A 77 -17.85 26.26 7.95
C VAL A 77 -18.44 27.53 7.33
N ARG A 78 -17.90 28.71 7.70
CA ARG A 78 -18.34 29.98 7.12
C ARG A 78 -18.07 30.08 5.62
N TYR A 79 -16.89 29.65 5.18
CA TYR A 79 -16.49 29.70 3.78
C TYR A 79 -17.37 28.82 2.87
N LEU A 80 -17.78 27.64 3.35
CA LEU A 80 -18.57 26.69 2.57
C LEU A 80 -20.08 27.01 2.54
N ARG A 81 -20.55 27.98 3.34
CA ARG A 81 -21.96 28.40 3.31
C ARG A 81 -22.36 28.86 1.90
N GLY A 82 -23.41 28.24 1.35
CA GLY A 82 -23.94 28.52 0.02
C GLY A 82 -23.08 28.00 -1.15
N LYS A 83 -21.88 27.44 -0.89
CA LYS A 83 -21.05 26.83 -1.94
C LYS A 83 -21.60 25.48 -2.37
N GLN A 84 -21.27 25.09 -3.60
CA GLN A 84 -21.62 23.77 -4.12
C GLN A 84 -20.57 22.72 -3.74
N LEU A 85 -21.03 21.65 -3.11
CA LEU A 85 -20.25 20.44 -2.82
C LEU A 85 -20.81 19.26 -3.63
N ILE A 86 -19.93 18.39 -4.09
CA ILE A 86 -20.28 17.10 -4.68
C ILE A 86 -20.21 16.06 -3.57
N GLN A 87 -21.34 15.44 -3.26
CA GLN A 87 -21.41 14.26 -2.41
C GLN A 87 -21.20 13.01 -3.26
N VAL A 88 -20.35 12.09 -2.80
CA VAL A 88 -20.23 10.75 -3.39
C VAL A 88 -20.27 9.70 -2.27
N ASP A 89 -21.25 8.82 -2.37
CA ASP A 89 -21.42 7.62 -1.55
C ASP A 89 -20.82 6.39 -2.21
N ARG A 90 -19.92 5.70 -1.51
CA ARG A 90 -19.26 4.45 -1.95
C ARG A 90 -19.18 3.43 -0.83
N THR A 91 -18.87 2.20 -1.20
CA THR A 91 -18.58 1.10 -0.27
C THR A 91 -17.10 0.74 -0.32
N MET A 92 -16.50 0.59 0.84
CA MET A 92 -15.17 -0.02 1.00
C MET A 92 -15.33 -1.39 1.65
N CYS A 93 -14.55 -2.37 1.18
CA CYS A 93 -14.68 -3.81 1.49
C CYS A 93 -15.96 -4.43 0.91
N LEU A 94 -15.89 -5.72 0.54
CA LEU A 94 -17.06 -6.49 0.09
C LEU A 94 -17.49 -7.59 1.06
N ASP A 95 -16.67 -7.94 2.06
CA ASP A 95 -17.09 -8.83 3.14
C ASP A 95 -18.29 -8.23 3.90
N PRO A 96 -19.47 -8.89 3.91
CA PRO A 96 -20.67 -8.38 4.58
C PRO A 96 -20.46 -8.00 6.06
N LYS A 97 -19.52 -8.64 6.77
CA LYS A 97 -19.22 -8.33 8.18
C LYS A 97 -18.41 -7.05 8.36
N HIS A 98 -17.71 -6.62 7.30
CA HIS A 98 -16.69 -5.57 7.37
C HIS A 98 -16.89 -4.47 6.33
N LYS A 99 -17.99 -4.51 5.54
CA LYS A 99 -18.41 -3.43 4.65
C LYS A 99 -18.47 -2.09 5.37
N LEU A 100 -17.92 -1.07 4.72
CA LEU A 100 -17.87 0.29 5.22
C LEU A 100 -18.55 1.23 4.24
N ALA A 101 -19.68 1.79 4.67
CA ALA A 101 -20.35 2.90 4.01
C ALA A 101 -19.48 4.17 4.13
N CYS A 102 -19.06 4.72 2.99
CA CYS A 102 -18.20 5.89 2.91
C CYS A 102 -18.95 7.02 2.21
N ARG A 103 -18.93 8.22 2.80
CA ARG A 103 -19.45 9.44 2.17
C ARG A 103 -18.34 10.48 2.05
N SER A 104 -18.16 11.03 0.87
CA SER A 104 -17.22 12.12 0.63
C SER A 104 -17.91 13.37 0.15
N TYR A 105 -17.36 14.53 0.50
CA TYR A 105 -17.73 15.84 0.00
C TYR A 105 -16.51 16.54 -0.60
N VAL A 106 -16.63 17.07 -1.81
CA VAL A 106 -15.58 17.88 -2.45
C VAL A 106 -16.20 19.14 -3.02
N THR A 107 -15.52 20.27 -2.95
CA THR A 107 -15.95 21.49 -3.66
C THR A 107 -16.11 21.23 -5.16
N ARG A 108 -17.22 21.69 -5.76
CA ARG A 108 -17.53 21.44 -7.19
C ARG A 108 -16.39 21.81 -8.13
N LYS A 109 -15.59 22.82 -7.78
CA LYS A 109 -14.43 23.27 -8.57
C LYS A 109 -13.40 22.16 -8.81
N TYR A 110 -13.34 21.14 -7.94
CA TYR A 110 -12.39 20.03 -7.98
C TYR A 110 -13.09 18.67 -8.17
N ALA A 111 -14.12 18.62 -9.02
CA ALA A 111 -14.89 17.42 -9.32
C ALA A 111 -14.03 16.19 -9.69
N ARG A 112 -12.83 16.41 -10.27
CA ARG A 112 -11.86 15.35 -10.55
C ARG A 112 -11.49 14.51 -9.31
N VAL A 113 -11.41 15.11 -8.12
CA VAL A 113 -11.11 14.37 -6.88
C VAL A 113 -12.26 13.44 -6.52
N SER A 114 -13.51 13.91 -6.65
CA SER A 114 -14.70 13.06 -6.51
C SER A 114 -14.72 11.95 -7.56
N TYR A 115 -14.32 12.26 -8.80
CA TYR A 115 -14.30 11.29 -9.89
C TYR A 115 -13.31 10.15 -9.61
N LEU A 116 -12.05 10.47 -9.28
CA LEU A 116 -11.07 9.44 -8.93
C LEU A 116 -11.51 8.62 -7.71
N TRP A 117 -12.06 9.25 -6.67
CA TRP A 117 -12.57 8.54 -5.50
C TRP A 117 -13.76 7.63 -5.80
N HIS A 118 -14.69 8.08 -6.65
CA HIS A 118 -15.82 7.27 -7.12
C HIS A 118 -15.33 5.97 -7.76
N GLU A 119 -14.38 6.09 -8.69
CA GLU A 119 -13.80 4.96 -9.43
C GLU A 119 -12.94 4.05 -8.54
N MET A 120 -12.40 4.57 -7.43
CA MET A 120 -11.56 3.77 -6.54
C MET A 120 -12.32 2.73 -5.72
N LEU A 121 -13.55 3.04 -5.34
CA LEU A 121 -14.35 2.22 -4.41
C LEU A 121 -15.53 1.53 -5.12
N PHE A 122 -16.23 0.66 -4.40
CA PHE A 122 -17.39 -0.05 -4.92
C PHE A 122 -18.64 0.83 -4.88
N PRO A 123 -19.60 0.63 -5.80
CA PRO A 123 -20.91 1.25 -5.66
C PRO A 123 -21.59 0.77 -4.37
N PRO A 124 -22.43 1.60 -3.75
CA PRO A 124 -23.25 1.16 -2.64
C PRO A 124 -24.37 0.24 -3.12
N GLU A 125 -24.67 -0.80 -2.34
CA GLU A 125 -25.78 -1.75 -2.65
C GLU A 125 -27.15 -1.10 -2.47
N SER A 126 -27.23 -0.07 -1.64
CA SER A 126 -28.42 0.74 -1.40
C SER A 126 -28.03 2.14 -0.96
N LYS A 127 -28.99 3.06 -1.00
CA LYS A 127 -28.77 4.44 -0.56
C LYS A 127 -28.24 4.48 0.88
N ILE A 128 -27.07 5.10 1.07
CA ILE A 128 -26.46 5.20 2.39
C ILE A 128 -27.24 6.24 3.22
N GLN A 129 -27.91 5.80 4.29
CA GLN A 129 -28.55 6.73 5.22
C GLN A 129 -27.53 7.38 6.16
N LYS A 130 -26.63 6.55 6.73
CA LYS A 130 -25.61 6.99 7.68
C LYS A 130 -24.25 6.37 7.31
N PRO A 131 -23.29 7.17 6.82
CA PRO A 131 -21.97 6.67 6.50
C PRO A 131 -21.18 6.32 7.78
N LYS A 132 -20.33 5.29 7.70
CA LYS A 132 -19.34 4.98 8.73
C LYS A 132 -18.14 5.90 8.63
N ILE A 133 -17.66 6.19 7.41
CA ILE A 133 -16.53 7.10 7.15
C ILE A 133 -17.04 8.34 6.43
N THR A 134 -16.64 9.53 6.90
CA THR A 134 -17.00 10.80 6.24
C THR A 134 -15.78 11.63 5.93
N LEU A 135 -15.64 12.05 4.67
CA LEU A 135 -14.51 12.83 4.19
C LEU A 135 -15.00 14.17 3.62
N LEU A 136 -14.31 15.27 3.92
CA LEU A 136 -14.50 16.57 3.27
C LEU A 136 -13.17 17.07 2.74
N PHE A 137 -13.14 17.43 1.46
CA PHE A 137 -11.97 17.98 0.79
C PHE A 137 -12.29 19.37 0.25
N VAL A 138 -11.47 20.35 0.62
CA VAL A 138 -11.53 21.73 0.13
C VAL A 138 -10.18 22.09 -0.49
N PRO A 139 -9.91 21.65 -1.73
CA PRO A 139 -8.58 21.77 -2.32
C PRO A 139 -8.10 23.20 -2.54
N GLU A 140 -9.01 24.15 -2.77
CA GLU A 140 -8.69 25.57 -2.92
C GLU A 140 -8.35 26.30 -1.62
N TRP A 141 -8.45 25.64 -0.46
CA TRP A 141 -8.11 26.29 0.81
C TRP A 141 -6.64 26.72 0.82
N PRO A 142 -6.30 27.94 1.28
CA PRO A 142 -4.94 28.47 1.19
C PRO A 142 -3.92 27.69 2.04
N GLU A 143 -4.35 27.17 3.19
CA GLU A 143 -3.50 26.47 4.15
C GLU A 143 -3.62 24.94 3.98
N ARG A 144 -2.50 24.21 3.90
CA ARG A 144 -2.51 22.74 3.89
C ARG A 144 -2.70 22.20 5.29
N ARG A 145 -3.83 21.54 5.55
CA ARG A 145 -4.16 20.93 6.85
C ARG A 145 -5.06 19.72 6.65
N ILE A 146 -4.71 18.58 7.25
CA ILE A 146 -5.50 17.35 7.20
C ILE A 146 -5.90 16.98 8.62
N LEU A 147 -7.14 17.31 9.00
CA LEU A 147 -7.67 17.11 10.35
C LEU A 147 -8.40 15.77 10.40
N VAL A 148 -7.87 14.82 11.17
CA VAL A 148 -8.40 13.45 11.28
C VAL A 148 -9.02 13.26 12.66
N ASP A 149 -10.32 12.94 12.69
CA ASP A 149 -11.03 12.49 13.88
C ASP A 149 -11.29 10.98 13.79
N PRO A 150 -10.46 10.16 14.46
CA PRO A 150 -10.64 8.71 14.45
C PRO A 150 -11.84 8.24 15.27
N LYS A 151 -12.38 9.05 16.20
CA LYS A 151 -13.53 8.63 17.04
C LYS A 151 -14.83 8.69 16.27
N THR A 152 -14.99 9.72 15.43
CA THR A 152 -16.16 9.89 14.56
C THR A 152 -15.92 9.38 13.14
N TYR A 153 -14.73 8.84 12.85
CA TYR A 153 -14.33 8.39 11.51
C TYR A 153 -14.49 9.49 10.46
N THR A 154 -14.05 10.70 10.80
CA THR A 154 -14.19 11.89 9.96
C THR A 154 -12.83 12.47 9.59
N THR A 155 -12.63 12.88 8.34
CA THR A 155 -11.46 13.67 7.93
C THR A 155 -11.88 14.92 7.18
N ILE A 156 -11.30 16.06 7.55
CA ILE A 156 -11.39 17.32 6.79
C ILE A 156 -9.99 17.64 6.25
N ALA A 157 -9.86 17.66 4.94
CA ALA A 157 -8.62 17.95 4.23
C ALA A 157 -8.71 19.27 3.47
N LEU A 158 -7.73 20.13 3.71
CA LEU A 158 -7.67 21.49 3.19
C LEU A 158 -6.38 21.68 2.38
N GLY A 159 -6.48 22.39 1.26
CA GLY A 159 -5.33 22.86 0.48
C GLY A 159 -4.57 21.78 -0.31
N SER A 160 -5.20 20.63 -0.56
CA SER A 160 -4.65 19.56 -1.39
C SER A 160 -5.67 19.09 -2.42
N ASP A 161 -5.31 19.16 -3.69
CA ASP A 161 -6.07 18.61 -4.82
C ASP A 161 -5.56 17.25 -5.29
N TYR A 162 -4.63 16.65 -4.55
CA TYR A 162 -4.11 15.31 -4.78
C TYR A 162 -5.12 14.23 -4.37
N SER A 163 -5.58 13.41 -5.32
CA SER A 163 -6.60 12.38 -5.06
C SER A 163 -6.11 11.29 -4.11
N GLY A 164 -4.80 11.02 -4.12
CA GLY A 164 -4.17 10.10 -3.17
C GLY A 164 -4.30 10.52 -1.70
N GLU A 165 -4.54 11.81 -1.40
CA GLU A 165 -4.84 12.27 -0.04
C GLU A 165 -6.23 11.80 0.40
N MET A 166 -7.25 11.89 -0.47
CA MET A 166 -8.60 11.38 -0.18
C MET A 166 -8.60 9.87 0.00
N LYS A 167 -7.92 9.16 -0.92
CA LYS A 167 -7.72 7.72 -0.82
C LYS A 167 -7.17 7.31 0.54
N LYS A 168 -6.02 7.89 0.94
CA LYS A 168 -5.36 7.52 2.19
C LYS A 168 -6.10 8.02 3.43
N ALA A 169 -6.86 9.11 3.36
CA ALA A 169 -7.73 9.55 4.45
C ALA A 169 -8.80 8.49 4.77
N GLY A 170 -9.49 7.97 3.75
CA GLY A 170 -10.46 6.88 3.91
C GLY A 170 -9.83 5.60 4.44
N LEU A 171 -8.76 5.12 3.78
CA LEU A 171 -8.08 3.88 4.17
C LEU A 171 -7.49 3.92 5.59
N ARG A 172 -6.96 5.09 6.02
CA ARG A 172 -6.49 5.29 7.40
C ARG A 172 -7.58 5.03 8.43
N LEU A 173 -8.77 5.62 8.22
CA LEU A 173 -9.91 5.43 9.11
C LEU A 173 -10.45 4.01 9.06
N ALA A 174 -10.44 3.37 7.89
CA ALA A 174 -10.87 1.99 7.71
C ALA A 174 -9.93 0.99 8.42
N MET A 175 -8.60 1.19 8.34
CA MET A 175 -7.64 0.41 9.13
C MET A 175 -7.84 0.59 10.63
N TYR A 176 -8.12 1.81 11.09
CA TYR A 176 -8.44 2.07 12.49
C TYR A 176 -9.75 1.39 12.92
N TYR A 177 -10.77 1.38 12.04
CA TYR A 177 -12.00 0.63 12.27
C TYR A 177 -11.72 -0.87 12.44
N ALA A 178 -11.00 -1.48 11.50
CA ALA A 178 -10.64 -2.90 11.56
C ALA A 178 -9.88 -3.23 12.86
N LYS A 179 -8.93 -2.36 13.27
CA LYS A 179 -8.24 -2.48 14.55
C LYS A 179 -9.18 -2.47 15.75
N LYS A 180 -10.23 -1.65 15.73
CA LYS A 180 -11.26 -1.61 16.79
C LYS A 180 -12.18 -2.83 16.78
N GLN A 181 -12.38 -3.45 15.62
CA GLN A 181 -13.10 -4.73 15.49
C GLN A 181 -12.23 -5.96 15.79
N GLY A 182 -11.00 -5.76 16.28
CA GLY A 182 -10.09 -6.86 16.63
C GLY A 182 -9.26 -7.41 15.47
N GLY A 183 -9.37 -6.84 14.26
CA GLY A 183 -8.50 -7.14 13.12
C GLY A 183 -7.21 -6.30 13.11
N LEU A 184 -6.46 -6.39 12.03
CA LEU A 184 -5.22 -5.64 11.82
C LEU A 184 -5.22 -5.00 10.43
N GLY A 185 -5.12 -3.67 10.38
CA GLY A 185 -5.02 -2.92 9.13
C GLY A 185 -3.59 -2.96 8.57
N LEU A 186 -3.43 -3.49 7.36
CA LEU A 186 -2.12 -3.70 6.74
C LEU A 186 -2.00 -2.89 5.46
N HIS A 187 -0.84 -2.26 5.26
CA HIS A 187 -0.46 -1.66 3.99
C HIS A 187 0.31 -2.70 3.17
N ALA A 188 -0.44 -3.58 2.51
CA ALA A 188 0.09 -4.74 1.80
C ALA A 188 -0.76 -5.03 0.56
N GLY A 189 -0.09 -5.55 -0.47
CA GLY A 189 -0.76 -6.18 -1.61
C GLY A 189 -1.15 -7.62 -1.25
N CYS A 190 -2.13 -8.17 -1.96
CA CYS A 190 -2.51 -9.56 -1.82
C CYS A 190 -2.94 -10.22 -3.13
N LYS A 191 -2.70 -11.53 -3.19
CA LYS A 191 -3.07 -12.40 -4.33
C LYS A 191 -3.26 -13.83 -3.89
N ASP A 192 -4.01 -14.58 -4.69
CA ASP A 192 -4.02 -16.04 -4.63
C ASP A 192 -3.06 -16.61 -5.67
N ILE A 193 -2.24 -17.56 -5.25
CA ILE A 193 -1.36 -18.33 -6.12
C ILE A 193 -1.85 -19.78 -6.12
N PHE A 194 -2.21 -20.29 -7.30
CA PHE A 194 -2.62 -21.67 -7.52
C PHE A 194 -1.45 -22.40 -8.18
N VAL A 195 -0.79 -23.30 -7.46
CA VAL A 195 0.40 -24.03 -7.94
C VAL A 195 0.34 -25.50 -7.59
N ARG A 196 1.04 -26.34 -8.34
CA ARG A 196 1.19 -27.76 -7.99
C ARG A 196 2.28 -27.93 -6.97
N ASN A 197 1.93 -28.48 -5.81
CA ASN A 197 2.91 -28.76 -4.76
C ASN A 197 3.81 -29.97 -5.14
N LYS A 198 4.75 -30.32 -4.25
CA LYS A 198 5.63 -31.51 -4.40
C LYS A 198 4.93 -32.83 -4.69
N LYS A 199 3.64 -32.97 -4.35
CA LYS A 199 2.81 -34.15 -4.61
C LYS A 199 2.00 -34.06 -5.91
N GLY A 200 2.23 -33.03 -6.73
CA GLY A 200 1.50 -32.76 -7.96
C GLY A 200 0.08 -32.21 -7.77
N LYS A 201 -0.38 -32.02 -6.52
CA LYS A 201 -1.73 -31.50 -6.22
C LYS A 201 -1.76 -29.98 -6.39
N LEU A 202 -2.76 -29.48 -7.12
CA LEU A 202 -3.04 -28.05 -7.20
C LEU A 202 -3.47 -27.54 -5.82
N VAL A 203 -2.75 -26.55 -5.30
CA VAL A 203 -3.02 -25.91 -4.01
C VAL A 203 -3.15 -24.41 -4.19
N GLU A 204 -4.07 -23.82 -3.43
CA GLU A 204 -4.26 -22.38 -3.31
C GLU A 204 -3.39 -21.84 -2.16
N LYS A 205 -2.71 -20.72 -2.41
CA LYS A 205 -1.91 -19.98 -1.44
C LYS A 205 -2.33 -18.52 -1.46
N GLY A 206 -3.00 -18.06 -0.41
CA GLY A 206 -3.21 -16.63 -0.18
C GLY A 206 -1.90 -15.98 0.28
N VAL A 207 -1.43 -14.98 -0.44
CA VAL A 207 -0.14 -14.32 -0.22
C VAL A 207 -0.36 -12.85 0.10
N LEU A 208 0.26 -12.36 1.18
CA LEU A 208 0.41 -10.93 1.46
C LEU A 208 1.82 -10.46 1.13
N LEU A 209 1.93 -9.32 0.44
CA LEU A 209 3.18 -8.71 0.06
C LEU A 209 3.30 -7.32 0.70
N PHE A 210 4.23 -7.19 1.63
CA PHE A 210 4.58 -5.93 2.29
C PHE A 210 5.75 -5.28 1.59
N GLY A 211 5.82 -3.96 1.62
CA GLY A 211 6.95 -3.23 1.07
C GLY A 211 6.74 -1.73 1.11
N LEU A 212 7.83 -1.00 1.31
CA LEU A 212 7.83 0.45 1.14
C LEU A 212 7.66 0.82 -0.34
N SER A 213 7.38 2.10 -0.58
CA SER A 213 7.32 2.61 -1.95
C SER A 213 8.63 2.31 -2.69
N ALA A 214 8.53 1.97 -3.98
CA ALA A 214 9.69 1.66 -4.84
C ALA A 214 10.55 0.44 -4.42
N THR A 215 10.06 -0.45 -3.54
CA THR A 215 10.74 -1.74 -3.26
C THR A 215 10.30 -2.88 -4.19
N GLY A 216 9.33 -2.64 -5.09
CA GLY A 216 8.78 -3.66 -5.99
C GLY A 216 7.52 -4.36 -5.46
N LYS A 217 6.86 -3.84 -4.41
CA LYS A 217 5.60 -4.38 -3.88
C LYS A 217 4.52 -4.49 -4.95
N THR A 218 4.20 -3.38 -5.64
CA THR A 218 3.16 -3.35 -6.68
C THR A 218 3.53 -4.22 -7.86
N THR A 219 4.77 -4.14 -8.33
CA THR A 219 5.31 -5.03 -9.37
C THR A 219 5.06 -6.50 -9.02
N LEU A 220 5.54 -6.98 -7.87
CA LEU A 220 5.36 -8.38 -7.46
C LEU A 220 3.90 -8.74 -7.15
N THR A 221 3.10 -7.80 -6.64
CA THR A 221 1.68 -8.01 -6.37
C THR A 221 0.87 -8.13 -7.66
N CYS A 222 1.21 -7.39 -8.71
CA CYS A 222 0.48 -7.42 -9.97
C CYS A 222 1.17 -8.29 -11.04
N HIS A 223 2.20 -9.04 -10.67
CA HIS A 223 2.90 -9.98 -11.57
C HIS A 223 2.18 -11.35 -11.64
N HIS A 224 2.19 -12.00 -12.81
CA HIS A 224 1.65 -13.36 -12.99
C HIS A 224 2.63 -14.47 -12.57
N HIS A 225 3.87 -14.09 -12.24
CA HIS A 225 4.98 -14.95 -11.78
C HIS A 225 5.35 -16.09 -12.74
N TRP A 226 5.07 -15.94 -14.04
CA TRP A 226 5.36 -16.95 -15.06
C TRP A 226 4.86 -18.35 -14.68
N VAL A 227 3.74 -18.42 -13.95
CA VAL A 227 3.11 -19.70 -13.59
C VAL A 227 2.72 -20.46 -14.84
N ASN A 228 2.78 -21.79 -14.78
CA ASN A 228 2.48 -22.63 -15.94
C ASN A 228 0.96 -22.84 -16.08
N GLU A 229 0.33 -21.95 -16.83
CA GLU A 229 -1.12 -22.00 -17.09
C GLU A 229 -1.55 -23.26 -17.84
N LYS A 230 -0.67 -23.85 -18.67
CA LYS A 230 -0.97 -25.08 -19.42
C LYS A 230 -1.24 -26.29 -18.52
N ILE A 231 -0.75 -26.27 -17.27
CA ILE A 231 -0.97 -27.35 -16.29
C ILE A 231 -1.93 -26.95 -15.17
N GLY A 232 -2.64 -25.83 -15.34
CA GLY A 232 -3.65 -25.31 -14.41
C GLY A 232 -3.11 -24.43 -13.28
N GLU A 233 -1.83 -24.03 -13.31
CA GLU A 233 -1.33 -23.02 -12.37
C GLU A 233 -1.81 -21.63 -12.79
N ARG A 234 -2.15 -20.78 -11.82
CA ARG A 234 -2.61 -19.41 -12.11
C ARG A 234 -2.41 -18.50 -10.91
N VAL A 235 -2.53 -17.20 -11.15
CA VAL A 235 -2.51 -16.16 -10.12
C VAL A 235 -3.76 -15.31 -10.27
N ILE A 236 -4.41 -14.99 -9.14
CA ILE A 236 -5.51 -14.02 -9.09
C ILE A 236 -5.12 -12.86 -8.19
N ILE A 237 -5.11 -11.64 -8.74
CA ILE A 237 -4.68 -10.42 -8.07
C ILE A 237 -5.88 -9.80 -7.35
N ARG A 238 -5.73 -9.57 -6.04
CA ARG A 238 -6.85 -9.18 -5.16
C ARG A 238 -6.80 -7.69 -4.80
N GLN A 239 -5.72 -7.25 -4.15
CA GLN A 239 -5.49 -5.86 -3.72
C GLN A 239 -4.01 -5.49 -3.86
N ASP A 240 -3.69 -4.21 -3.98
CA ASP A 240 -2.29 -3.74 -3.94
C ASP A 240 -1.97 -2.88 -2.72
N ASP A 241 -2.96 -2.25 -2.06
CA ASP A 241 -2.65 -1.15 -1.16
C ASP A 241 -2.96 -1.44 0.31
N VAL A 242 -4.23 -1.70 0.64
CA VAL A 242 -4.67 -1.93 2.02
C VAL A 242 -5.55 -3.16 2.10
N VAL A 243 -5.33 -3.94 3.16
CA VAL A 243 -6.10 -5.14 3.50
C VAL A 243 -6.25 -5.26 5.01
N PHE A 244 -7.26 -6.00 5.48
CA PHE A 244 -7.47 -6.27 6.91
C PHE A 244 -7.26 -7.75 7.21
N LEU A 245 -6.23 -8.06 8.00
CA LEU A 245 -5.98 -9.42 8.49
C LEU A 245 -6.79 -9.68 9.76
N TRP A 246 -7.48 -10.81 9.81
CA TRP A 246 -8.30 -11.22 10.94
C TRP A 246 -7.68 -12.40 11.72
N LYS A 247 -8.17 -12.63 12.93
CA LYS A 247 -7.66 -13.66 13.86
C LYS A 247 -7.88 -15.10 13.38
N ASP A 248 -8.75 -15.31 12.41
CA ASP A 248 -8.99 -16.60 11.76
C ASP A 248 -8.10 -16.84 10.54
N GLY A 249 -7.22 -15.89 10.22
CA GLY A 249 -6.31 -15.94 9.08
C GLY A 249 -6.94 -15.49 7.77
N SER A 250 -8.22 -15.08 7.75
CA SER A 250 -8.83 -14.46 6.57
C SER A 250 -8.31 -13.03 6.37
N CYS A 251 -8.42 -12.52 5.14
CA CYS A 251 -7.97 -11.18 4.81
C CYS A 251 -9.01 -10.45 3.94
N THR A 252 -9.54 -9.33 4.43
CA THR A 252 -10.51 -8.51 3.69
C THR A 252 -9.79 -7.49 2.81
N GLY A 253 -10.10 -7.45 1.53
CA GLY A 253 -9.67 -6.40 0.61
C GLY A 253 -10.55 -5.15 0.70
N THR A 254 -10.01 -3.99 0.35
CA THR A 254 -10.70 -2.71 0.60
C THR A 254 -11.25 -2.01 -0.64
N GLU A 255 -10.60 -2.13 -1.80
CA GLU A 255 -10.86 -1.25 -2.97
C GLU A 255 -11.29 -2.01 -4.23
N ASN A 256 -11.90 -1.28 -5.18
CA ASN A 256 -12.37 -1.80 -6.46
C ASN A 256 -11.33 -1.71 -7.59
N ASN A 257 -10.20 -1.03 -7.33
CA ASN A 257 -9.20 -0.63 -8.32
C ASN A 257 -7.79 -0.86 -7.77
N PHE A 258 -6.78 -0.61 -8.60
CA PHE A 258 -5.42 -0.33 -8.13
C PHE A 258 -5.05 1.13 -8.37
N TYR A 259 -4.62 1.82 -7.32
CA TYR A 259 -4.05 3.18 -7.42
C TYR A 259 -2.53 3.09 -7.49
N MET A 260 -2.05 2.73 -8.67
CA MET A 260 -0.64 2.39 -8.90
C MET A 260 0.20 3.61 -9.23
N LYS A 261 1.51 3.49 -9.00
CA LYS A 261 2.51 4.45 -9.46
C LYS A 261 2.83 4.16 -10.92
N THR A 262 3.00 5.19 -11.75
CA THR A 262 3.23 5.04 -13.20
C THR A 262 4.65 5.39 -13.63
N GLU A 263 5.49 5.85 -12.71
CA GLU A 263 6.90 6.18 -13.00
C GLU A 263 7.66 4.94 -13.48
N ASN A 264 8.36 5.07 -14.61
CA ASN A 264 9.16 4.03 -15.26
C ASN A 264 8.38 2.75 -15.57
N LEU A 265 7.06 2.85 -15.71
CA LEU A 265 6.25 1.72 -16.14
C LEU A 265 6.63 1.33 -17.57
N ASP A 266 6.98 0.05 -17.74
CA ASP A 266 7.46 -0.50 -19.01
C ASP A 266 6.64 -1.73 -19.39
N GLU A 267 6.32 -1.85 -20.68
CA GLU A 267 5.46 -2.90 -21.22
C GLU A 267 6.09 -4.29 -21.11
N ASN A 268 7.41 -4.41 -21.21
CA ASN A 268 8.09 -5.69 -21.18
C ASN A 268 8.18 -6.27 -19.77
N SER A 269 8.44 -5.40 -18.78
CA SER A 269 8.64 -5.80 -17.38
C SER A 269 7.34 -5.85 -16.58
N GLU A 270 6.34 -5.01 -16.90
CA GLU A 270 5.06 -4.93 -16.20
C GLU A 270 3.85 -4.95 -17.17
N PRO A 271 3.73 -5.96 -18.06
CA PRO A 271 2.76 -5.95 -19.16
C PRO A 271 1.31 -5.83 -18.71
N LEU A 272 0.94 -6.48 -17.60
CA LEU A 272 -0.42 -6.42 -17.07
C LEU A 272 -0.79 -5.00 -16.60
N LEU A 273 0.14 -4.31 -15.95
CA LEU A 273 -0.07 -2.96 -15.47
C LEU A 273 -0.03 -1.94 -16.61
N TYR A 274 0.88 -2.13 -17.58
CA TYR A 274 0.96 -1.31 -18.78
C TYR A 274 -0.35 -1.36 -19.58
N LYS A 275 -0.88 -2.57 -19.83
CA LYS A 275 -2.19 -2.76 -20.45
C LYS A 275 -3.33 -2.10 -19.66
N ALA A 276 -3.31 -2.23 -18.34
CA ALA A 276 -4.35 -1.66 -17.49
C ALA A 276 -4.35 -0.12 -17.48
N VAL A 277 -3.18 0.53 -17.49
CA VAL A 277 -3.09 1.99 -17.49
C VAL A 277 -3.37 2.62 -18.86
N THR A 278 -3.10 1.89 -19.94
CA THR A 278 -3.40 2.30 -21.33
C THR A 278 -4.84 2.02 -21.74
N SER A 279 -5.66 1.47 -20.83
CA SER A 279 -7.09 1.31 -21.04
C SER A 279 -7.83 2.65 -21.04
N LYS A 280 -8.90 2.76 -21.85
CA LYS A 280 -9.82 3.91 -21.85
C LYS A 280 -10.51 4.15 -20.50
N ASN A 281 -10.56 3.12 -19.65
CA ASN A 281 -11.19 3.15 -18.33
C ASN A 281 -10.22 3.62 -17.22
N ALA A 282 -8.94 3.83 -17.54
CA ALA A 282 -7.98 4.34 -16.56
C ALA A 282 -8.23 5.82 -16.25
N LEU A 283 -7.92 6.23 -15.02
CA LEU A 283 -7.83 7.64 -14.64
C LEU A 283 -6.42 7.93 -14.18
N ILE A 284 -5.80 8.92 -14.81
CA ILE A 284 -4.39 9.21 -14.65
C ILE A 284 -4.22 10.55 -13.93
N GLU A 285 -3.22 10.63 -13.06
CA GLU A 285 -2.89 11.81 -12.29
C GLU A 285 -1.39 12.09 -12.42
N ASN A 286 -1.04 13.30 -12.86
CA ASN A 286 0.33 13.81 -12.93
C ASN A 286 1.29 13.07 -13.87
N VAL A 287 0.79 12.53 -14.99
CA VAL A 287 1.61 11.95 -16.06
C VAL A 287 1.69 12.94 -17.22
N LYS A 288 2.88 13.06 -17.84
CA LYS A 288 3.08 13.93 -18.99
C LYS A 288 2.41 13.30 -20.22
N ILE A 289 1.64 14.11 -20.94
CA ILE A 289 0.98 13.72 -22.19
C ILE A 289 1.61 14.51 -23.35
N ASP A 290 1.98 13.83 -24.42
CA ASP A 290 2.51 14.47 -25.63
C ASP A 290 1.39 15.09 -26.50
N LYS A 291 1.75 15.76 -27.59
CA LYS A 291 0.78 16.38 -28.51
C LYS A 291 -0.13 15.37 -29.23
N LYS A 292 0.25 14.09 -29.27
CA LYS A 292 -0.51 13.00 -29.89
C LYS A 292 -1.39 12.26 -28.87
N GLY A 293 -1.36 12.66 -27.60
CA GLY A 293 -2.11 12.02 -26.52
C GLY A 293 -1.42 10.80 -25.89
N ASN A 294 -0.16 10.54 -26.20
CA ASN A 294 0.60 9.44 -25.60
C ASN A 294 1.08 9.82 -24.20
N MET A 295 1.06 8.84 -23.29
CA MET A 295 1.63 8.97 -21.95
C MET A 295 3.13 8.69 -21.99
N ASP A 296 3.92 9.57 -21.39
CA ASP A 296 5.35 9.33 -21.15
C ASP A 296 5.56 8.97 -19.68
N PHE A 297 5.77 7.68 -19.41
CA PHE A 297 6.00 7.13 -18.08
C PHE A 297 7.42 7.33 -17.57
N HIS A 298 8.36 7.68 -18.46
CA HIS A 298 9.76 7.95 -18.11
C HIS A 298 10.02 9.43 -17.85
N ASN A 299 9.10 10.31 -18.27
CA ASN A 299 9.17 11.74 -17.99
C ASN A 299 8.66 12.07 -16.57
N SER A 300 9.58 12.58 -15.74
CA SER A 300 9.32 13.00 -14.36
C SER A 300 9.26 14.52 -14.16
N GLU A 301 9.19 15.32 -15.23
CA GLU A 301 9.13 16.80 -15.16
C GLU A 301 8.00 17.31 -14.26
N LEU A 302 6.85 16.64 -14.27
CA LEU A 302 5.72 16.98 -13.40
C LEU A 302 5.97 16.49 -11.97
N THR A 303 6.37 15.22 -11.86
CA THR A 303 6.69 14.53 -10.61
C THR A 303 7.14 13.10 -10.91
N SER A 304 7.99 12.54 -10.04
CA SER A 304 8.22 11.09 -9.97
C SER A 304 7.04 10.32 -9.37
N ASN A 305 5.99 10.97 -8.87
CA ASN A 305 4.81 10.36 -8.27
C ASN A 305 3.57 10.41 -9.19
N GLY A 306 3.76 10.12 -10.48
CA GLY A 306 2.65 9.87 -11.40
C GLY A 306 1.81 8.68 -10.91
N ARG A 307 0.48 8.76 -11.07
CA ARG A 307 -0.46 7.78 -10.55
C ARG A 307 -1.53 7.42 -11.57
N ALA A 308 -2.05 6.20 -11.46
CA ALA A 308 -3.22 5.78 -12.20
C ALA A 308 -4.16 4.96 -11.32
N VAL A 309 -5.47 5.23 -11.44
CA VAL A 309 -6.55 4.34 -11.04
C VAL A 309 -6.79 3.41 -12.21
N VAL A 310 -6.50 2.12 -12.03
CA VAL A 310 -6.76 1.09 -13.05
C VAL A 310 -7.77 0.08 -12.53
N MET A 311 -8.73 -0.28 -13.36
CA MET A 311 -9.79 -1.22 -12.97
C MET A 311 -9.22 -2.63 -12.90
N ARG A 312 -9.57 -3.37 -11.86
CA ARG A 312 -9.04 -4.72 -11.64
C ARG A 312 -9.36 -5.67 -12.80
N LYS A 313 -10.53 -5.51 -13.44
CA LYS A 313 -10.95 -6.25 -14.64
C LYS A 313 -10.02 -6.09 -15.86
N GLU A 314 -9.19 -5.04 -15.90
CA GLU A 314 -8.25 -4.81 -17.01
C GLU A 314 -7.03 -5.75 -16.94
N LEU A 315 -6.85 -6.47 -15.82
CA LEU A 315 -5.81 -7.49 -15.65
C LEU A 315 -6.11 -8.83 -16.37
N GLY A 316 -7.19 -8.90 -17.15
CA GLY A 316 -7.56 -10.10 -17.90
C GLY A 316 -7.95 -11.26 -16.99
N HIS A 317 -7.46 -12.47 -17.30
CA HIS A 317 -7.78 -13.69 -16.54
C HIS A 317 -7.08 -13.80 -15.17
N HIS A 318 -6.25 -12.81 -14.80
CA HIS A 318 -5.64 -12.70 -13.48
C HIS A 318 -6.53 -11.97 -12.46
N TRP A 319 -7.82 -11.83 -12.76
CA TRP A 319 -8.80 -11.16 -11.93
C TRP A 319 -10.11 -11.94 -11.86
N ASP A 320 -10.82 -11.81 -10.73
CA ASP A 320 -12.22 -12.16 -10.57
C ASP A 320 -12.91 -11.20 -9.57
N GLU A 321 -14.22 -11.34 -9.37
CA GLU A 321 -15.02 -10.45 -8.51
C GLU A 321 -14.57 -10.41 -7.04
N ALA A 322 -14.06 -11.51 -6.52
CA ALA A 322 -13.61 -11.60 -5.13
C ALA A 322 -12.36 -10.74 -4.90
N ILE A 323 -12.29 -10.11 -3.73
CA ILE A 323 -11.22 -9.17 -3.36
C ILE A 323 -10.49 -9.59 -2.08
N ASP A 324 -11.04 -10.59 -1.41
CA ASP A 324 -10.60 -11.10 -0.13
C ASP A 324 -9.75 -12.35 -0.34
N LEU A 325 -8.85 -12.62 0.61
CA LEU A 325 -8.25 -13.94 0.74
C LEU A 325 -9.05 -14.73 1.79
N LYS A 326 -9.51 -15.92 1.42
CA LYS A 326 -10.17 -16.84 2.36
C LYS A 326 -9.24 -17.21 3.51
N LYS A 327 -7.95 -17.38 3.20
CA LYS A 327 -6.90 -17.68 4.17
C LYS A 327 -5.54 -17.17 3.69
N VAL A 328 -4.82 -16.49 4.56
CA VAL A 328 -3.41 -16.14 4.34
C VAL A 328 -2.54 -17.35 4.67
N ASN A 329 -1.73 -17.78 3.72
CA ASN A 329 -0.78 -18.87 3.88
C ASN A 329 0.67 -18.38 3.90
N MET A 330 0.95 -17.28 3.20
CA MET A 330 2.29 -16.73 3.06
C MET A 330 2.29 -15.22 3.27
N ILE A 331 3.31 -14.72 3.96
CA ILE A 331 3.60 -13.30 4.10
C ILE A 331 5.02 -13.06 3.61
N VAL A 332 5.18 -12.10 2.70
CA VAL A 332 6.47 -11.72 2.12
C VAL A 332 6.76 -10.26 2.44
N PHE A 333 7.80 -10.01 3.22
CA PHE A 333 8.34 -8.69 3.51
C PHE A 333 9.38 -8.32 2.44
N ILE A 334 8.98 -7.48 1.50
CA ILE A 334 9.85 -7.02 0.41
C ILE A 334 10.68 -5.85 0.93
N THR A 335 11.99 -6.06 0.97
CA THR A 335 12.98 -5.04 1.34
C THR A 335 13.93 -4.79 0.17
N ARG A 336 14.44 -3.57 0.03
CA ARG A 336 15.58 -3.31 -0.85
C ARG A 336 16.83 -3.13 0.01
N ARG A 337 17.80 -4.03 -0.15
CA ARG A 337 19.11 -4.00 0.49
C ARG A 337 20.16 -4.39 -0.56
N ASN A 338 21.38 -3.87 -0.43
CA ASN A 338 22.40 -4.08 -1.46
C ASN A 338 23.59 -4.94 -1.00
N THR A 339 23.75 -5.11 0.31
CA THR A 339 24.92 -5.75 0.92
C THR A 339 24.70 -7.24 1.18
N ILE A 340 24.36 -7.60 2.41
CA ILE A 340 24.45 -8.97 2.94
C ILE A 340 23.10 -9.69 3.05
N VAL A 341 21.99 -9.02 2.76
CA VAL A 341 20.66 -9.62 2.92
C VAL A 341 20.39 -10.60 1.78
N PRO A 342 20.13 -11.89 2.06
CA PRO A 342 19.97 -12.92 1.05
C PRO A 342 18.74 -12.64 0.16
N PRO A 343 18.66 -13.26 -1.03
CA PRO A 343 17.52 -13.06 -1.93
C PRO A 343 16.18 -13.43 -1.27
N MET A 344 16.16 -14.46 -0.42
CA MET A 344 15.03 -14.76 0.46
C MET A 344 15.53 -15.36 1.78
N ALA A 345 14.79 -15.13 2.87
CA ALA A 345 14.94 -15.85 4.13
C ALA A 345 13.58 -16.22 4.71
N LYS A 346 13.40 -17.47 5.16
CA LYS A 346 12.21 -17.93 5.88
C LYS A 346 12.37 -17.67 7.38
N LEU A 347 11.35 -17.05 7.96
CA LEU A 347 11.35 -16.51 9.31
C LEU A 347 10.54 -17.40 10.27
N THR A 348 10.97 -17.45 11.52
CA THR A 348 10.11 -17.86 12.64
C THR A 348 9.02 -16.80 12.91
N PRO A 349 7.92 -17.12 13.60
CA PRO A 349 6.89 -16.14 13.96
C PRO A 349 7.44 -14.92 14.72
N GLU A 350 8.37 -15.13 15.65
CA GLU A 350 9.02 -14.06 16.41
C GLU A 350 9.84 -13.14 15.48
N GLN A 351 10.62 -13.74 14.57
CA GLN A 351 11.37 -12.98 13.57
C GLN A 351 10.44 -12.24 12.61
N ALA A 352 9.37 -12.87 12.14
CA ALA A 352 8.40 -12.24 11.26
C ALA A 352 7.74 -11.01 11.88
N ALA A 353 7.36 -11.08 13.16
CA ALA A 353 6.86 -9.93 13.89
C ALA A 353 7.94 -8.84 14.09
N ALA A 354 9.20 -9.23 14.27
CA ALA A 354 10.31 -8.26 14.33
C ALA A 354 10.52 -7.58 12.97
N PHE A 355 10.47 -8.32 11.86
CA PHE A 355 10.56 -7.76 10.51
C PHE A 355 9.37 -6.89 10.13
N PHE A 356 8.16 -7.23 10.61
CA PHE A 356 7.01 -6.34 10.54
C PHE A 356 7.28 -5.01 11.28
N MET A 357 7.80 -5.07 12.52
CA MET A 357 8.15 -3.88 13.29
C MET A 357 9.32 -3.08 12.71
N LEU A 358 10.26 -3.75 12.03
CA LEU A 358 11.33 -3.08 11.30
C LEU A 358 10.79 -2.34 10.08
N GLY A 359 9.93 -2.99 9.30
CA GLY A 359 9.38 -2.51 8.03
C GLY A 359 10.43 -1.74 7.22
N GLU A 360 11.54 -2.42 6.97
CA GLU A 360 12.79 -1.79 6.56
C GLU A 360 13.01 -1.85 5.05
N SER A 361 13.76 -0.86 4.57
CA SER A 361 14.34 -0.79 3.23
C SER A 361 15.56 0.15 3.28
N ILE A 362 16.12 0.48 2.13
CA ILE A 362 16.95 1.67 1.93
C ILE A 362 16.18 2.75 1.18
N GLU A 363 16.55 4.02 1.42
CA GLU A 363 16.13 5.15 0.61
C GLU A 363 16.68 5.01 -0.81
N THR A 364 15.85 5.26 -1.81
CA THR A 364 16.27 5.20 -3.21
C THR A 364 16.70 6.59 -3.68
N SER A 365 17.52 6.65 -4.73
CA SER A 365 17.85 7.90 -5.40
C SER A 365 16.62 8.64 -5.94
N ALA A 366 15.51 7.92 -6.19
CA ALA A 366 14.23 8.49 -6.61
C ALA A 366 13.39 9.08 -5.46
N GLY A 367 13.76 8.83 -4.20
CA GLY A 367 13.12 9.40 -3.01
C GLY A 367 13.83 10.67 -2.57
N ASP A 368 14.76 10.55 -1.61
CA ASP A 368 15.70 11.61 -1.25
C ASP A 368 17.12 11.25 -1.73
N PRO A 369 17.60 11.84 -2.85
CA PRO A 369 18.93 11.59 -3.37
C PRO A 369 20.05 11.77 -2.34
N THR A 370 19.89 12.69 -1.37
CA THR A 370 20.89 12.99 -0.35
C THR A 370 20.99 11.90 0.73
N GLN A 371 19.96 11.06 0.84
CA GLN A 371 19.88 9.95 1.79
C GLN A 371 19.95 8.58 1.10
N ALA A 372 20.14 8.54 -0.23
CA ALA A 372 20.16 7.31 -1.00
C ALA A 372 21.10 6.26 -0.38
N GLY A 373 20.60 5.04 -0.20
CA GLY A 373 21.34 3.95 0.43
C GLY A 373 21.23 3.89 1.96
N LYS A 374 20.74 4.94 2.64
CA LYS A 374 20.49 4.91 4.09
C LYS A 374 19.25 4.08 4.41
N SER A 375 19.25 3.41 5.55
CA SER A 375 18.09 2.65 6.00
C SER A 375 16.89 3.56 6.28
N ILE A 376 15.73 3.13 5.81
CA ILE A 376 14.42 3.68 6.19
C ILE A 376 13.61 2.59 6.88
N ARG A 377 12.86 2.95 7.92
CA ARG A 377 12.03 2.04 8.70
C ARG A 377 10.67 2.64 9.01
N VAL A 378 9.62 1.87 8.76
CA VAL A 378 8.23 2.25 9.03
C VAL A 378 7.49 0.98 9.46
N VAL A 379 6.92 0.95 10.67
CA VAL A 379 6.25 -0.25 11.19
C VAL A 379 5.18 -0.75 10.22
N GLY A 380 5.23 -2.04 9.87
CA GLY A 380 4.34 -2.69 8.91
C GLY A 380 4.38 -2.10 7.51
N THR A 381 5.43 -1.34 7.17
CA THR A 381 5.50 -0.48 5.97
C THR A 381 4.30 0.48 5.86
N ASN A 382 3.68 0.82 7.00
CA ASN A 382 2.39 1.48 7.09
C ASN A 382 2.51 2.85 7.80
N PRO A 383 2.66 3.96 7.05
CA PRO A 383 2.75 5.30 7.64
C PRO A 383 1.39 5.87 8.08
N PHE A 384 0.33 5.05 8.11
CA PHE A 384 -1.06 5.46 8.40
C PHE A 384 -1.57 4.92 9.73
N ILE A 385 -0.72 4.32 10.56
CA ILE A 385 -1.11 3.76 11.85
C ILE A 385 -1.70 4.85 12.75
N ILE A 386 -2.88 4.58 13.32
CA ILE A 386 -3.49 5.38 14.38
C ILE A 386 -3.29 4.67 15.73
N GLY A 387 -2.68 5.39 16.66
CA GLY A 387 -2.33 4.91 17.98
C GLY A 387 -0.93 4.28 18.06
N PRO A 388 -0.59 3.63 19.18
CA PRO A 388 0.76 3.13 19.39
C PRO A 388 1.13 1.96 18.47
N GLU A 389 2.30 2.04 17.82
CA GLU A 389 2.78 1.06 16.85
C GLU A 389 3.10 -0.32 17.47
N TYR A 390 3.51 -0.38 18.74
CA TYR A 390 3.80 -1.66 19.41
C TYR A 390 2.56 -2.59 19.48
N LEU A 391 1.35 -2.03 19.46
CA LEU A 391 0.12 -2.82 19.43
C LEU A 391 -0.06 -3.53 18.09
N GLU A 392 0.43 -2.93 16.99
CA GLU A 392 0.38 -3.56 15.66
C GLU A 392 1.28 -4.80 15.64
N GLY A 393 2.51 -4.68 16.12
CA GLY A 393 3.46 -5.81 16.17
C GLY A 393 3.02 -6.95 17.07
N ASN A 394 2.50 -6.64 18.27
CA ASN A 394 1.99 -7.66 19.18
C ASN A 394 0.80 -8.41 18.56
N ARG A 395 -0.16 -7.69 17.96
CA ARG A 395 -1.31 -8.32 17.30
C ARG A 395 -0.91 -9.14 16.07
N PHE A 396 0.01 -8.62 15.26
CA PHE A 396 0.55 -9.35 14.12
C PHE A 396 1.18 -10.68 14.56
N TYR A 397 2.01 -10.66 15.62
CA TYR A 397 2.61 -11.86 16.21
C TYR A 397 1.56 -12.88 16.67
N GLU A 398 0.51 -12.41 17.36
CA GLU A 398 -0.60 -13.26 17.80
C GLU A 398 -1.28 -14.00 16.63
N PHE A 399 -1.52 -13.31 15.51
CA PHE A 399 -2.21 -13.90 14.36
C PHE A 399 -1.35 -14.93 13.64
N ILE A 400 -0.12 -14.58 13.28
CA ILE A 400 0.75 -15.48 12.50
C ILE A 400 1.17 -16.73 13.29
N LYS A 401 1.30 -16.61 14.61
CA LYS A 401 1.70 -17.72 15.49
C LYS A 401 0.60 -18.78 15.57
N LYS A 402 -0.67 -18.36 15.57
CA LYS A 402 -1.82 -19.26 15.66
C LYS A 402 -2.02 -20.05 14.37
N ASP A 403 -1.95 -19.39 13.22
CA ASP A 403 -2.38 -19.96 11.94
C ASP A 403 -1.25 -20.62 11.11
N LYS A 404 -0.04 -20.73 11.68
CA LYS A 404 1.17 -21.27 11.02
C LYS A 404 1.39 -20.66 9.63
N ILE A 405 1.31 -19.34 9.55
CA ILE A 405 1.53 -18.58 8.31
C ILE A 405 3.03 -18.53 8.02
N ASP A 406 3.44 -18.99 6.84
CA ASP A 406 4.85 -18.96 6.45
C ASP A 406 5.26 -17.52 6.12
N CYS A 407 6.27 -17.00 6.82
CA CYS A 407 6.74 -15.63 6.66
C CYS A 407 8.14 -15.59 6.07
N TYR A 408 8.36 -14.67 5.14
CA TYR A 408 9.62 -14.53 4.40
C TYR A 408 10.06 -13.08 4.34
N VAL A 409 11.37 -12.83 4.35
CA VAL A 409 11.95 -11.59 3.84
C VAL A 409 12.45 -11.87 2.43
N LEU A 410 12.16 -10.95 1.50
CA LEU A 410 12.58 -11.02 0.11
C LEU A 410 13.37 -9.75 -0.23
N ASN A 411 14.61 -9.89 -0.69
CA ASN A 411 15.44 -8.76 -1.07
C ASN A 411 15.31 -8.47 -2.57
N THR A 412 14.92 -7.25 -2.94
CA THR A 412 14.80 -6.79 -4.35
C THR A 412 15.87 -5.78 -4.75
N GLY A 413 16.90 -5.63 -3.92
CA GLY A 413 18.08 -4.80 -4.18
C GLY A 413 19.18 -5.59 -4.88
N HIS A 414 20.34 -5.60 -4.25
CA HIS A 414 21.53 -6.34 -4.67
C HIS A 414 22.04 -7.21 -3.52
N PHE A 415 22.95 -8.10 -3.85
CA PHE A 415 23.74 -8.84 -2.88
C PHE A 415 25.22 -8.64 -3.21
N GLY A 416 26.08 -8.50 -2.21
CA GLY A 416 27.51 -8.37 -2.45
C GLY A 416 27.98 -6.94 -2.76
N GLN A 417 27.09 -5.95 -2.88
CA GLN A 417 27.48 -4.57 -3.17
C GLN A 417 28.05 -3.89 -1.92
N ASN A 418 29.27 -3.37 -1.99
CA ASN A 418 29.90 -2.58 -0.93
C ASN A 418 31.11 -1.79 -1.47
N GLY A 419 31.17 -0.48 -1.23
CA GLY A 419 32.20 0.38 -1.81
C GLY A 419 32.23 0.26 -3.34
N ASN A 420 33.39 -0.09 -3.91
CA ASN A 420 33.59 -0.26 -5.36
C ASN A 420 33.06 -1.60 -5.91
N LYS A 421 32.60 -2.51 -5.05
CA LYS A 421 32.05 -3.80 -5.48
C LYS A 421 30.61 -3.59 -5.93
N THR A 422 30.33 -3.94 -7.18
CA THR A 422 29.00 -3.81 -7.80
C THR A 422 28.00 -4.82 -7.25
N GLY A 423 28.46 -5.99 -6.79
CA GLY A 423 27.60 -7.08 -6.34
C GLY A 423 26.79 -7.69 -7.49
N VAL A 424 25.72 -8.40 -7.15
CA VAL A 424 24.77 -9.00 -8.09
C VAL A 424 23.36 -8.47 -7.84
N LYS A 425 22.68 -8.09 -8.93
CA LYS A 425 21.27 -7.68 -8.88
C LYS A 425 20.38 -8.88 -8.60
N ILE A 426 19.44 -8.72 -7.66
CA ILE A 426 18.32 -9.65 -7.51
C ILE A 426 17.19 -9.18 -8.42
N THR A 427 16.90 -9.97 -9.44
CA THR A 427 15.95 -9.60 -10.50
C THR A 427 14.50 -9.90 -10.09
N VAL A 428 13.54 -9.38 -10.86
CA VAL A 428 12.11 -9.73 -10.70
C VAL A 428 11.87 -11.21 -11.01
N HIS A 429 12.65 -11.79 -11.93
CA HIS A 429 12.65 -13.23 -12.21
C HIS A 429 13.10 -14.04 -10.99
N ASP A 430 14.26 -13.70 -10.41
CA ASP A 430 14.78 -14.33 -9.19
C ASP A 430 13.73 -14.27 -8.04
N SER A 431 13.13 -13.09 -7.86
CA SER A 431 12.12 -12.83 -6.83
C SER A 431 10.84 -13.65 -7.04
N SER A 432 10.34 -13.69 -8.27
CA SER A 432 9.13 -14.45 -8.63
C SER A 432 9.35 -15.95 -8.51
N ALA A 433 10.49 -16.44 -8.99
CA ALA A 433 10.88 -17.85 -8.86
C ALA A 433 10.87 -18.30 -7.39
N LEU A 434 11.48 -17.52 -6.49
CA LEU A 434 11.51 -17.84 -5.07
C LEU A 434 10.12 -17.81 -4.42
N ILE A 435 9.25 -16.87 -4.78
CA ILE A 435 7.86 -16.84 -4.30
C ILE A 435 7.11 -18.12 -4.73
N ILE A 436 7.24 -18.52 -6.00
CA ILE A 436 6.57 -19.71 -6.53
C ILE A 436 7.15 -20.99 -5.93
N ASP A 437 8.47 -21.13 -5.84
CA ASP A 437 9.11 -22.30 -5.23
C ASP A 437 8.74 -22.40 -3.74
N ALA A 438 8.64 -21.28 -3.02
CA ALA A 438 8.14 -21.27 -1.65
C ALA A 438 6.66 -21.71 -1.57
N ALA A 439 5.81 -21.26 -2.49
CA ALA A 439 4.40 -21.66 -2.57
C ALA A 439 4.22 -23.17 -2.88
N LYS A 440 5.09 -23.72 -3.75
CA LYS A 440 5.14 -25.16 -4.09
C LYS A 440 5.73 -26.02 -2.97
N GLY A 441 6.55 -25.41 -2.10
CA GLY A 441 7.34 -26.08 -1.09
C GLY A 441 8.64 -26.69 -1.62
N ASP A 442 9.15 -26.19 -2.74
CA ASP A 442 10.29 -26.70 -3.51
C ASP A 442 11.66 -26.20 -3.03
N ILE A 443 11.69 -25.21 -2.13
CA ILE A 443 12.94 -24.70 -1.56
C ILE A 443 13.48 -25.66 -0.49
N GLU A 444 14.76 -26.01 -0.61
CA GLU A 444 15.53 -26.63 0.48
C GLU A 444 16.21 -25.53 1.30
N TRP A 445 16.09 -25.62 2.63
CA TRP A 445 16.47 -24.55 3.56
C TRP A 445 17.64 -24.98 4.44
N LYS A 446 18.52 -24.03 4.77
CA LYS A 446 19.55 -24.16 5.80
C LYS A 446 19.45 -23.03 6.81
N LYS A 447 19.69 -23.33 8.08
CA LYS A 447 19.76 -22.30 9.12
C LYS A 447 21.00 -21.44 8.95
N ASP A 448 20.80 -20.13 8.90
CA ASP A 448 21.87 -19.14 8.92
C ASP A 448 22.52 -19.10 10.31
N GLY A 449 23.85 -19.17 10.37
CA GLY A 449 24.59 -19.24 11.63
C GLY A 449 24.56 -17.95 12.45
N PHE A 450 24.40 -16.79 11.80
CA PHE A 450 24.43 -15.48 12.47
C PHE A 450 23.03 -14.99 12.81
N TRP A 451 22.13 -14.96 11.82
CA TRP A 451 20.76 -14.44 11.94
C TRP A 451 19.76 -15.47 12.47
N GLY A 452 20.07 -16.77 12.34
CA GLY A 452 19.23 -17.86 12.81
C GLY A 452 17.94 -18.09 12.03
N TYR A 453 17.62 -17.28 11.02
CA TYR A 453 16.57 -17.57 10.04
C TYR A 453 17.01 -18.69 9.08
N LEU A 454 16.13 -19.12 8.21
CA LEU A 454 16.43 -20.12 7.18
C LEU A 454 16.73 -19.43 5.84
N VAL A 455 17.83 -19.78 5.19
CA VAL A 455 18.21 -19.32 3.83
C VAL A 455 18.07 -20.46 2.82
N PRO A 456 17.71 -20.16 1.56
CA PRO A 456 17.59 -21.17 0.53
C PRO A 456 18.98 -21.71 0.16
N ILE A 457 19.12 -23.03 0.06
CA ILE A 457 20.32 -23.70 -0.48
C ILE A 457 20.05 -24.39 -1.82
N LYS A 458 18.77 -24.64 -2.14
CA LYS A 458 18.34 -25.13 -3.45
C LYS A 458 16.95 -24.60 -3.77
N ALA A 459 16.78 -24.14 -5.00
CA ALA A 459 15.52 -23.69 -5.60
C ALA A 459 15.61 -23.95 -7.12
N LYS A 460 14.48 -24.20 -7.79
CA LYS A 460 14.46 -24.63 -9.19
C LYS A 460 14.62 -23.45 -10.15
N GLY A 461 13.99 -22.32 -9.84
CA GLY A 461 13.93 -21.17 -10.76
C GLY A 461 15.07 -20.15 -10.63
N ILE A 462 16.13 -20.45 -9.87
CA ILE A 462 17.20 -19.50 -9.55
C ILE A 462 18.54 -20.20 -9.30
N ASP A 463 19.62 -19.64 -9.86
CA ASP A 463 20.99 -19.98 -9.49
C ASP A 463 21.38 -19.29 -8.17
N LEU A 464 21.28 -20.02 -7.06
CA LEU A 464 21.62 -19.52 -5.73
C LEU A 464 23.13 -19.30 -5.54
N GLY A 465 23.98 -19.90 -6.37
CA GLY A 465 25.44 -19.74 -6.29
C GLY A 465 25.88 -18.30 -6.55
N ARG A 466 25.06 -17.50 -7.22
CA ARG A 466 25.25 -16.04 -7.39
C ARG A 466 25.26 -15.29 -6.06
N PHE A 467 24.64 -15.82 -5.02
CA PHE A 467 24.45 -15.14 -3.73
C PHE A 467 25.32 -15.72 -2.62
N ASP A 468 26.46 -16.32 -2.97
CA ASP A 468 27.47 -16.73 -1.99
C ASP A 468 28.30 -15.52 -1.53
N TRP A 469 28.23 -15.19 -0.24
CA TRP A 469 28.94 -14.05 0.34
C TRP A 469 30.45 -14.14 0.15
N LYS A 470 31.02 -15.36 0.09
CA LYS A 470 32.46 -15.58 -0.08
C LYS A 470 33.00 -15.06 -1.42
N LYS A 471 32.12 -14.84 -2.40
CA LYS A 471 32.48 -14.23 -3.69
C LYS A 471 32.68 -12.72 -3.60
N TYR A 472 32.16 -12.07 -2.56
CA TYR A 472 32.08 -10.60 -2.48
C TYR A 472 32.82 -10.03 -1.27
N TYR A 473 32.93 -10.79 -0.19
CA TYR A 473 33.45 -10.29 1.08
C TYR A 473 34.50 -11.26 1.63
N ASP A 474 35.53 -10.69 2.27
CA ASP A 474 36.31 -11.46 3.23
C ASP A 474 35.48 -11.69 4.50
N LYS A 475 35.95 -12.60 5.36
CA LYS A 475 35.24 -12.98 6.59
C LYS A 475 35.03 -11.78 7.53
N LYS A 476 36.05 -10.91 7.68
CA LYS A 476 36.03 -9.77 8.62
C LYS A 476 35.05 -8.70 8.15
N GLU A 477 35.03 -8.41 6.85
CA GLU A 477 34.08 -7.49 6.23
C GLU A 477 32.64 -8.00 6.35
N TYR A 478 32.41 -9.28 6.06
CA TYR A 478 31.09 -9.89 6.20
C TYR A 478 30.58 -9.84 7.65
N GLU A 479 31.44 -10.17 8.62
CA GLU A 479 31.12 -10.08 10.05
C GLU A 479 30.82 -8.65 10.49
N LYS A 480 31.59 -7.66 10.01
CA LYS A 480 31.35 -6.24 10.29
C LYS A 480 29.97 -5.80 9.79
N LEU A 481 29.65 -6.04 8.52
CA LEU A 481 28.36 -5.66 7.92
C LEU A 481 27.17 -6.32 8.63
N ASN A 482 27.32 -7.59 9.03
CA ASN A 482 26.30 -8.31 9.80
C ASN A 482 26.08 -7.67 11.18
N ASN A 483 27.15 -7.35 11.90
CA ASN A 483 27.07 -6.72 13.21
C ASN A 483 26.47 -5.31 13.15
N GLU A 484 26.86 -4.49 12.18
CA GLU A 484 26.30 -3.15 11.98
C GLU A 484 24.79 -3.21 11.74
N LEU A 485 24.33 -4.06 10.81
CA LEU A 485 22.91 -4.23 10.52
C LEU A 485 22.15 -4.78 11.74
N LYS A 486 22.76 -5.67 12.52
CA LYS A 486 22.17 -6.24 13.75
C LYS A 486 21.99 -5.16 14.82
N VAL A 487 23.01 -4.34 15.06
CA VAL A 487 22.95 -3.22 16.01
C VAL A 487 21.84 -2.26 15.60
N GLU A 488 21.78 -1.90 14.32
CA GLU A 488 20.78 -0.99 13.79
C GLU A 488 19.34 -1.52 13.98
N ARG A 489 19.10 -2.80 13.67
CA ARG A 489 17.81 -3.47 13.88
C ARG A 489 17.43 -3.51 15.37
N LYS A 490 18.37 -3.84 16.26
CA LYS A 490 18.14 -3.87 17.71
C LYS A 490 17.81 -2.48 18.26
N GLN A 491 18.54 -1.46 17.86
CA GLN A 491 18.29 -0.08 18.27
C GLN A 491 16.90 0.41 17.84
N TRP A 492 16.45 0.05 16.64
CA TRP A 492 15.10 0.36 16.19
C TRP A 492 14.03 -0.31 17.06
N LEU A 493 14.15 -1.62 17.30
CA LEU A 493 13.18 -2.37 18.10
C LEU A 493 13.15 -1.93 19.58
N ALA A 494 14.28 -1.46 20.11
CA ALA A 494 14.39 -0.96 21.48
C ALA A 494 13.50 0.27 21.76
N LYS A 495 13.16 1.07 20.73
CA LYS A 495 12.26 2.24 20.84
C LYS A 495 10.86 1.86 21.34
N PHE A 496 10.42 0.62 21.12
CA PHE A 496 9.08 0.17 21.45
C PHE A 496 9.04 -0.50 22.84
N THR A 497 9.04 0.29 23.92
CA THR A 497 9.15 -0.23 25.30
C THR A 497 8.11 -1.30 25.67
N LYS A 498 6.88 -1.22 25.13
CA LYS A 498 5.77 -2.17 25.37
C LYS A 498 5.61 -3.30 24.32
N LEU A 499 6.55 -3.43 23.37
CA LEU A 499 6.56 -4.55 22.43
C LEU A 499 6.94 -5.85 23.15
N ASP A 500 6.30 -6.97 22.78
CA ASP A 500 6.56 -8.29 23.35
C ASP A 500 8.07 -8.62 23.32
N ARG A 501 8.60 -9.13 24.44
CA ARG A 501 10.02 -9.45 24.60
C ARG A 501 10.50 -10.49 23.59
N LYS A 502 9.67 -11.44 23.19
CA LYS A 502 10.00 -12.45 22.17
C LYS A 502 10.26 -11.81 20.82
N ILE A 503 9.48 -10.77 20.47
CA ILE A 503 9.68 -10.00 19.23
C ILE A 503 10.97 -9.19 19.32
N LYS A 504 11.21 -8.47 20.42
CA LYS A 504 12.45 -7.69 20.62
C LYS A 504 13.71 -8.55 20.54
N ASN A 505 13.65 -9.74 21.13
CA ASN A 505 14.79 -10.65 21.22
C ASN A 505 14.91 -11.57 20.00
N ALA A 506 14.03 -11.44 19.00
CA ALA A 506 14.05 -12.27 17.80
C ALA A 506 15.27 -11.98 16.91
N ILE A 507 15.76 -10.74 16.95
CA ILE A 507 17.06 -10.36 16.38
C ILE A 507 18.12 -10.68 17.44
N LYS A 508 18.66 -11.90 17.41
CA LYS A 508 19.69 -12.37 18.36
C LYS A 508 20.94 -11.54 18.27
#